data_AF-A0A117KL40-F1
#
_entry.id   AF-A0A117KL40-F1
#
_cell.length_a   1.000
_cell.length_b   1.000
_cell.length_c   1.000
_cell.angle_alpha   90.00
_cell.angle_beta   90.00
_cell.angle_gamma   90.00
#
_symmetry.space_group_name_H-M   'P 1'
#
loop_
_entity.id
_entity.type
_entity.pdbx_description
1 polymer ?
#
loop_
_entity_poly.entity_id
_entity_poly.type
_entity_poly.pdbx_seq_one_letter_code
_entity_poly.pdbx_strand_id
1 'polypeptide(L)'
;MEHRAVPAAVLPDVRGHRPVVRPPHLRDATDAPQARDELLRWSLRRGDYVDATTLFGPPLVGFGLQVALVRHIEFAAAFSALGMGLFYLLLARVLKARAGERALLLVETCLALGVVFASLAIPLGLDARWTAAAWAVEGAGIFWLGLRQRRPLARAFALLLQVGAALAFVSGLDFGYDSLLDGSPLGALMLGAALLFSYWQSRSMPDAANAWEHRLLPWLGLAGLAFLYLIAPLLFEAPGTAIAWALAGLATLLVGLRIAAPSFVYSAFAVQLLGGLLFLGQMALDSLFGHGGFSAGWFGLLAASMVGLGLIAGMLLAARDPQIRENRRLLGALLLVLLVGLVFINLAVLFVLPWVVAAAVWGGSGLLILWLALYFGQRAAFLFSLLLQVFAGLAF
;
A
#
# COMPACT_ATOMS: atom_id res chain seq x y z
N MET A 1 -12.85 104.51 22.89
CA MET A 1 -12.06 104.15 24.08
C MET A 1 -11.88 102.65 24.09
N GLU A 2 -10.62 102.22 24.15
CA GLU A 2 -10.17 100.84 24.16
C GLU A 2 -10.83 100.00 25.25
N HIS A 3 -11.00 98.70 25.00
CA HIS A 3 -10.50 97.66 25.91
C HIS A 3 -10.39 96.32 25.19
N ARG A 4 -9.14 95.85 25.00
CA ARG A 4 -8.81 94.44 24.73
C ARG A 4 -8.97 93.64 26.03
N ALA A 5 -9.52 92.44 25.94
CA ALA A 5 -9.21 91.32 26.84
C ALA A 5 -9.46 89.96 26.14
N VAL A 6 -8.45 89.11 26.19
CA VAL A 6 -8.37 87.67 25.85
C VAL A 6 -7.50 87.07 26.98
N PRO A 7 -7.54 85.78 27.41
CA PRO A 7 -8.42 84.62 27.12
C PRO A 7 -8.93 83.87 28.41
N ALA A 8 -9.73 82.81 28.25
CA ALA A 8 -9.73 81.68 29.19
C ALA A 8 -9.92 80.35 28.44
N ALA A 9 -9.03 79.40 28.72
CA ALA A 9 -8.94 78.07 28.10
C ALA A 9 -9.99 77.10 28.66
N VAL A 10 -10.55 76.25 27.80
CA VAL A 10 -11.33 75.06 28.20
C VAL A 10 -10.80 73.84 27.42
N LEU A 11 -10.47 72.79 28.17
CA LEU A 11 -9.83 71.53 27.79
C LEU A 11 -10.67 70.65 26.83
N PRO A 12 -10.06 69.68 26.11
CA PRO A 12 -10.78 68.76 25.24
C PRO A 12 -11.46 67.64 26.04
N ASP A 13 -12.77 67.43 25.85
CA ASP A 13 -13.50 66.25 26.35
C ASP A 13 -13.31 65.08 25.38
N VAL A 14 -12.46 64.14 25.77
CA VAL A 14 -12.20 62.87 25.08
C VAL A 14 -13.20 61.83 25.59
N ARG A 15 -14.41 61.81 25.04
CA ARG A 15 -15.33 60.67 25.14
C ARG A 15 -16.06 60.44 23.82
N GLY A 16 -15.42 59.65 22.95
CA GLY A 16 -16.04 59.13 21.74
C GLY A 16 -17.22 58.21 22.06
N HIS A 17 -18.44 58.69 21.87
CA HIS A 17 -19.61 57.85 21.69
C HIS A 17 -19.60 57.27 20.27
N ARG A 18 -19.23 55.99 20.14
CA ARG A 18 -19.48 55.22 18.91
C ARG A 18 -20.99 55.02 18.78
N PRO A 19 -21.61 55.30 17.62
CA PRO A 19 -23.02 55.00 17.42
C PRO A 19 -23.23 53.47 17.47
N VAL A 20 -24.21 53.04 18.27
CA VAL A 20 -24.64 51.64 18.35
C VAL A 20 -25.34 51.29 17.03
N VAL A 21 -24.63 50.59 16.15
CA VAL A 21 -25.20 50.03 14.91
C VAL A 21 -26.10 48.86 15.30
N ARG A 22 -27.42 49.06 15.29
CA ARG A 22 -28.37 47.94 15.33
C ARG A 22 -28.24 47.14 14.03
N PRO A 23 -28.31 45.80 14.06
CA PRO A 23 -28.39 45.02 12.83
C PRO A 23 -29.69 45.39 12.08
N PRO A 24 -29.63 45.78 10.80
CA PRO A 24 -30.82 46.14 10.06
C PRO A 24 -31.65 44.89 9.74
N HIS A 25 -32.94 44.95 10.06
CA HIS A 25 -33.93 43.95 9.64
C HIS A 25 -34.32 44.16 8.17
N LEU A 26 -34.85 43.09 7.56
CA LEU A 26 -35.25 42.90 6.15
C LEU A 26 -36.22 43.94 5.50
N ARG A 27 -36.47 45.10 6.11
CA ARG A 27 -37.40 46.12 5.59
C ARG A 27 -36.72 47.25 4.79
N ASP A 28 -35.41 47.39 4.85
CA ASP A 28 -34.70 48.52 4.20
C ASP A 28 -34.10 48.11 2.84
N ALA A 29 -34.94 47.59 1.94
CA ALA A 29 -34.56 47.28 0.56
C ALA A 29 -34.45 48.53 -0.35
N THR A 30 -34.68 49.72 0.20
CA THR A 30 -34.68 51.00 -0.53
C THR A 30 -33.30 51.60 -0.76
N ASP A 31 -32.26 51.16 -0.05
CA ASP A 31 -30.91 51.73 -0.14
C ASP A 31 -29.91 50.78 -0.84
N ALA A 32 -30.11 50.54 -2.14
CA ALA A 32 -29.11 49.87 -2.98
C ALA A 32 -28.18 50.93 -3.62
N PRO A 33 -26.85 50.93 -3.34
CA PRO A 33 -25.92 51.87 -3.94
C PRO A 33 -25.78 51.63 -5.45
N GLN A 34 -25.65 52.70 -6.25
CA GLN A 34 -25.65 52.65 -7.73
C GLN A 34 -24.25 52.39 -8.33
N ALA A 35 -23.18 52.53 -7.54
CA ALA A 35 -21.81 52.35 -8.01
C ALA A 35 -21.43 50.86 -8.07
N ARG A 36 -20.92 50.41 -9.22
CA ARG A 36 -20.59 48.99 -9.52
C ARG A 36 -19.64 48.35 -8.49
N ASP A 37 -18.64 49.08 -8.01
CA ASP A 37 -17.68 48.57 -7.03
C ASP A 37 -18.28 48.45 -5.62
N GLU A 38 -19.25 49.29 -5.30
CA GLU A 38 -19.99 49.24 -4.03
C GLU A 38 -21.08 48.17 -4.07
N LEU A 39 -21.70 47.93 -5.23
CA LEU A 39 -22.58 46.78 -5.49
C LEU A 39 -21.83 45.46 -5.40
N LEU A 40 -20.59 45.38 -5.90
CA LEU A 40 -19.76 44.18 -5.75
C LEU A 40 -19.42 43.94 -4.28
N ARG A 41 -18.98 44.97 -3.54
CA ARG A 41 -18.71 44.87 -2.09
C ARG A 41 -19.97 44.64 -1.25
N TRP A 42 -21.12 45.12 -1.70
CA TRP A 42 -22.42 44.90 -1.07
C TRP A 42 -22.93 43.49 -1.36
N SER A 43 -22.77 42.98 -2.58
CA SER A 43 -23.10 41.59 -2.97
C SER A 43 -22.20 40.57 -2.26
N LEU A 44 -20.91 40.88 -2.07
CA LEU A 44 -19.98 40.05 -1.29
C LEU A 44 -20.34 40.04 0.21
N ARG A 45 -20.97 41.10 0.72
CA ARG A 45 -21.47 41.18 2.10
C ARG A 45 -22.89 40.62 2.27
N ARG A 46 -23.64 40.47 1.18
CA ARG A 46 -25.03 40.00 1.12
C ARG A 46 -25.15 38.58 0.55
N GLY A 47 -24.04 37.98 0.12
CA GLY A 47 -23.98 36.60 -0.33
C GLY A 47 -24.24 35.69 0.87
N ASP A 48 -25.34 34.95 0.81
CA ASP A 48 -25.74 33.93 1.77
C ASP A 48 -24.56 33.03 2.15
N TYR A 49 -23.93 33.34 3.28
CA TYR A 49 -22.77 32.60 3.76
C TYR A 49 -23.28 31.35 4.46
N VAL A 50 -23.37 30.26 3.69
CA VAL A 50 -23.60 28.93 4.25
C VAL A 50 -22.28 28.46 4.84
N ASP A 51 -22.20 28.36 6.17
CA ASP A 51 -21.02 27.83 6.84
C ASP A 51 -20.86 26.35 6.50
N ALA A 52 -19.90 26.05 5.63
CA ALA A 52 -19.59 24.69 5.18
C ALA A 52 -19.30 23.75 6.36
N THR A 53 -18.66 24.25 7.42
CA THR A 53 -18.35 23.42 8.59
C THR A 53 -19.61 22.95 9.29
N THR A 54 -20.59 23.84 9.43
CA THR A 54 -21.90 23.55 10.03
C THR A 54 -22.75 22.67 9.13
N LEU A 55 -22.65 22.80 7.80
CA LEU A 55 -23.48 22.02 6.88
C LEU A 55 -22.93 20.63 6.56
N PHE A 56 -21.61 20.48 6.46
CA PHE A 56 -20.95 19.21 6.14
C PHE A 56 -20.49 18.41 7.36
N GLY A 57 -20.16 19.09 8.47
CA GLY A 57 -19.63 18.46 9.69
C GLY A 57 -20.60 17.48 10.35
N PRO A 58 -21.83 17.89 10.71
CA PRO A 58 -22.79 17.01 11.37
C PRO A 58 -23.16 15.76 10.55
N PRO A 59 -23.43 15.84 9.23
CA PRO A 59 -23.66 14.65 8.42
C PRO A 59 -22.45 13.72 8.37
N LEU A 60 -21.22 14.24 8.20
CA LEU A 60 -20.02 13.39 8.13
C LEU A 60 -19.77 12.66 9.46
N VAL A 61 -19.84 13.39 10.57
CA VAL A 61 -19.61 12.81 11.91
C VAL A 61 -20.72 11.83 12.26
N GLY A 62 -21.97 12.19 12.00
CA GLY A 62 -23.13 11.32 12.21
C GLY A 62 -23.05 10.03 11.41
N PHE A 63 -22.68 10.12 10.13
CA PHE A 63 -22.46 8.95 9.28
C PHE A 63 -21.29 8.09 9.78
N GLY A 64 -20.17 8.69 10.17
CA GLY A 64 -19.03 7.97 10.73
C GLY A 64 -19.39 7.17 11.98
N LEU A 65 -20.16 7.78 12.89
CA LEU A 65 -20.69 7.10 14.07
C LEU A 65 -21.67 5.98 13.70
N GLN A 66 -22.56 6.21 12.71
CA GLN A 66 -23.48 5.19 12.22
C GLN A 66 -22.74 3.98 11.67
N VAL A 67 -21.70 4.18 10.85
CA VAL A 67 -20.85 3.09 10.33
C VAL A 67 -20.19 2.30 11.46
N ALA A 68 -19.67 2.99 12.49
CA ALA A 68 -19.08 2.33 13.65
C ALA A 68 -20.09 1.46 14.42
N LEU A 69 -21.35 1.88 14.45
CA LEU A 69 -22.44 1.17 15.14
C LEU A 69 -22.89 -0.07 14.35
N VAL A 70 -23.02 0.05 13.03
CA VAL A 70 -23.57 -1.03 12.17
C VAL A 70 -22.52 -1.92 11.52
N ARG A 71 -21.22 -1.71 11.79
CA ARG A 71 -20.10 -2.49 11.22
C ARG A 71 -20.21 -4.02 11.37
N HIS A 72 -21.03 -4.49 12.31
CA HIS A 72 -21.23 -5.90 12.60
C HIS A 72 -22.35 -6.55 11.75
N ILE A 73 -23.11 -5.74 11.00
CA ILE A 73 -24.21 -6.20 10.15
C ILE A 73 -23.79 -6.07 8.69
N GLU A 74 -23.90 -7.15 7.94
CA GLU A 74 -23.55 -7.20 6.52
C GLU A 74 -24.33 -6.15 5.72
N PHE A 75 -23.62 -5.39 4.89
CA PHE A 75 -24.14 -4.29 4.05
C PHE A 75 -24.84 -3.12 4.77
N ALA A 76 -24.97 -3.13 6.10
CA ALA A 76 -25.72 -2.09 6.81
C ALA A 76 -25.12 -0.69 6.67
N ALA A 77 -23.79 -0.58 6.55
CA ALA A 77 -23.12 0.68 6.26
C ALA A 77 -23.50 1.23 4.87
N ALA A 78 -23.64 0.35 3.87
CA ALA A 78 -24.04 0.72 2.52
C ALA A 78 -25.49 1.21 2.47
N PHE A 79 -26.41 0.48 3.10
CA PHE A 79 -27.81 0.89 3.19
C PHE A 79 -27.97 2.18 4.01
N SER A 80 -27.15 2.38 5.05
CA SER A 80 -27.12 3.64 5.80
C SER A 80 -26.65 4.81 4.93
N ALA A 81 -25.62 4.62 4.10
CA ALA A 81 -25.14 5.63 3.16
C ALA A 81 -26.20 5.95 2.10
N LEU A 82 -26.86 4.93 1.56
CA LEU A 82 -27.92 5.08 0.56
C LEU A 82 -29.14 5.79 1.15
N GLY A 83 -29.55 5.42 2.37
CA GLY A 83 -30.63 6.08 3.11
C GLY A 83 -30.32 7.55 3.38
N MET A 84 -29.08 7.87 3.79
CA MET A 84 -28.65 9.24 4.03
C MET A 84 -28.57 10.06 2.73
N GLY A 85 -28.06 9.45 1.65
CA GLY A 85 -28.07 10.05 0.32
C GLY A 85 -29.47 10.38 -0.16
N LEU A 86 -30.40 9.42 -0.05
CA LEU A 86 -31.81 9.61 -0.42
C LEU A 86 -32.48 10.69 0.45
N PHE A 87 -32.20 10.71 1.75
CA PHE A 87 -32.70 11.72 2.68
C PHE A 87 -32.29 13.13 2.23
N TYR A 88 -31.01 13.37 1.94
CA TYR A 88 -30.54 14.70 1.51
C TYR A 88 -31.02 15.09 0.11
N LEU A 89 -31.18 14.13 -0.81
CA LEU A 89 -31.81 14.39 -2.11
C LEU A 89 -33.29 14.76 -1.98
N LEU A 90 -34.04 14.11 -1.09
CA LEU A 90 -35.42 14.45 -0.78
C LEU A 90 -35.50 15.83 -0.11
N LEU A 91 -34.61 16.10 0.84
CA LEU A 91 -34.53 17.40 1.52
C LEU A 91 -34.27 18.53 0.52
N ALA A 92 -33.32 18.35 -0.41
CA ALA A 92 -33.05 19.29 -1.49
C ALA A 92 -34.29 19.56 -2.35
N ARG A 93 -35.07 18.51 -2.70
CA ARG A 93 -36.33 18.66 -3.45
C ARG A 93 -37.38 19.43 -2.67
N VAL A 94 -37.55 19.15 -1.38
CA VAL A 94 -38.51 19.85 -0.51
C VAL A 94 -38.13 21.32 -0.33
N LEU A 95 -36.84 21.62 -0.11
CA LEU A 95 -36.34 22.98 0.02
C LEU A 95 -36.56 23.77 -1.27
N LYS A 96 -36.26 23.16 -2.43
CA LYS A 96 -36.52 23.77 -3.74
C LYS A 96 -38.00 24.10 -3.94
N ALA A 97 -38.90 23.20 -3.51
CA ALA A 97 -40.34 23.39 -3.62
C ALA A 97 -40.91 24.46 -2.67
N ARG A 98 -40.33 24.63 -1.47
CA ARG A 98 -40.86 25.52 -0.43
C ARG A 98 -40.22 26.91 -0.38
N ALA A 99 -38.92 27.03 -0.67
CA ALA A 99 -38.15 28.25 -0.48
C ALA A 99 -37.69 28.92 -1.79
N GLY A 100 -37.85 28.25 -2.93
CA GLY A 100 -37.52 28.81 -4.25
C GLY A 100 -36.07 29.31 -4.34
N GLU A 101 -35.86 30.45 -5.00
CA GLU A 101 -34.52 31.03 -5.21
C GLU A 101 -33.79 31.45 -3.93
N ARG A 102 -34.51 31.68 -2.82
CA ARG A 102 -33.93 32.16 -1.55
C ARG A 102 -33.06 31.13 -0.83
N ALA A 103 -33.08 29.87 -1.25
CA ALA A 103 -32.30 28.80 -0.63
C ALA A 103 -31.49 28.00 -1.66
N LEU A 104 -31.19 28.58 -2.83
CA LEU A 104 -30.46 27.90 -3.91
C LEU A 104 -29.15 27.27 -3.44
N LEU A 105 -28.33 28.01 -2.70
CA LEU A 105 -27.07 27.50 -2.15
C LEU A 105 -27.28 26.31 -1.20
N LEU A 106 -28.32 26.36 -0.36
CA LEU A 106 -28.64 25.27 0.57
C LEU A 106 -29.16 24.02 -0.17
N VAL A 107 -29.95 24.22 -1.23
CA VAL A 107 -30.44 23.17 -2.13
C VAL A 107 -29.27 22.51 -2.86
N GLU A 108 -28.35 23.31 -3.43
CA GLU A 108 -27.15 22.82 -4.11
C GLU A 108 -26.27 22.02 -3.15
N THR A 109 -26.09 22.51 -1.92
CA THR A 109 -25.27 21.82 -0.92
C THR A 109 -25.92 20.51 -0.46
N CYS A 110 -27.24 20.48 -0.20
CA CYS A 110 -27.95 19.25 0.13
C CYS A 110 -27.93 18.24 -1.04
N LEU A 111 -28.03 18.73 -2.28
CA LEU A 111 -27.96 17.89 -3.46
C LEU A 111 -26.57 17.28 -3.62
N ALA A 112 -25.51 18.09 -3.45
CA ALA A 112 -24.14 17.62 -3.46
C ALA A 112 -23.90 16.56 -2.37
N LEU A 113 -24.36 16.82 -1.14
CA LEU A 113 -24.24 15.90 -0.02
C LEU A 113 -24.98 14.57 -0.28
N GLY A 114 -26.18 14.65 -0.86
CA GLY A 114 -26.97 13.48 -1.25
C GLY A 114 -26.28 12.62 -2.30
N VAL A 115 -25.68 13.25 -3.33
CA VAL A 115 -24.90 12.55 -4.36
C VAL A 115 -23.64 11.91 -3.76
N VAL A 116 -22.94 12.59 -2.86
CA VAL A 116 -21.75 12.05 -2.19
C VAL A 116 -22.10 10.81 -1.37
N PHE A 117 -23.14 10.86 -0.53
CA PHE A 117 -23.54 9.70 0.28
C PHE A 117 -24.10 8.55 -0.57
N ALA A 118 -24.87 8.85 -1.62
CA ALA A 118 -25.32 7.84 -2.57
C ALA A 118 -24.15 7.16 -3.30
N SER A 119 -23.09 7.92 -3.63
CA SER A 119 -21.88 7.39 -4.26
C SER A 119 -21.05 6.56 -3.28
N LEU A 120 -21.01 6.92 -1.99
CA LEU A 120 -20.37 6.14 -0.92
C LEU A 120 -21.09 4.80 -0.64
N ALA A 121 -22.38 4.71 -0.94
CA ALA A 121 -23.11 3.45 -0.80
C ALA A 121 -22.55 2.34 -1.70
N ILE A 122 -21.99 2.70 -2.86
CA ILE A 122 -21.41 1.74 -3.81
C ILE A 122 -20.17 1.06 -3.23
N PRO A 123 -19.11 1.77 -2.78
CA PRO A 123 -17.94 1.13 -2.20
C PRO A 123 -18.18 0.50 -0.83
N LEU A 124 -19.20 0.93 -0.09
CA LEU A 124 -19.61 0.29 1.17
C LEU A 124 -20.46 -0.97 0.95
N GLY A 125 -21.18 -1.04 -0.17
CA GLY A 125 -22.09 -2.15 -0.50
C GLY A 125 -21.44 -3.21 -1.38
N LEU A 126 -20.45 -2.82 -2.17
CA LEU A 126 -19.58 -3.75 -2.86
C LEU A 126 -18.49 -4.20 -1.90
N ASP A 127 -18.27 -5.50 -1.89
CA ASP A 127 -17.21 -6.16 -1.14
C ASP A 127 -15.87 -5.42 -1.36
N ALA A 128 -15.17 -5.05 -0.28
CA ALA A 128 -13.95 -4.23 -0.32
C ALA A 128 -12.87 -4.78 -1.27
N ARG A 129 -12.89 -6.10 -1.49
CA ARG A 129 -12.07 -6.83 -2.45
C ARG A 129 -12.28 -6.40 -3.91
N TRP A 130 -13.52 -6.14 -4.33
CA TRP A 130 -13.85 -5.79 -5.72
C TRP A 130 -13.65 -4.30 -6.01
N THR A 131 -13.90 -3.45 -5.02
CA THR A 131 -13.71 -1.99 -5.12
C THR A 131 -12.23 -1.64 -5.18
N ALA A 132 -11.41 -2.28 -4.35
CA ALA A 132 -9.95 -2.14 -4.40
C ALA A 132 -9.38 -2.58 -5.76
N ALA A 133 -9.84 -3.71 -6.30
CA ALA A 133 -9.41 -4.18 -7.62
C ALA A 133 -9.81 -3.21 -8.75
N ALA A 134 -11.03 -2.67 -8.71
CA ALA A 134 -11.49 -1.67 -9.67
C ALA A 134 -10.65 -0.38 -9.60
N TRP A 135 -10.42 0.16 -8.40
CA TRP A 135 -9.57 1.34 -8.20
C TRP A 135 -8.13 1.12 -8.66
N ALA A 136 -7.59 -0.08 -8.48
CA ALA A 136 -6.26 -0.42 -8.97
C ALA A 136 -6.15 -0.31 -10.50
N VAL A 137 -7.11 -0.91 -11.20
CA VAL A 137 -7.17 -0.93 -12.67
C VAL A 137 -7.46 0.47 -13.22
N GLU A 138 -8.41 1.18 -12.60
CA GLU A 138 -8.74 2.56 -12.98
C GLU A 138 -7.53 3.48 -12.77
N GLY A 139 -6.84 3.36 -11.63
CA GLY A 139 -5.60 4.08 -11.36
C GLY A 139 -4.53 3.80 -12.42
N ALA A 140 -4.35 2.54 -12.82
CA ALA A 140 -3.40 2.20 -13.90
C ALA A 140 -3.78 2.84 -15.24
N GLY A 141 -5.07 2.88 -15.58
CA GLY A 141 -5.58 3.53 -16.79
C GLY A 141 -5.37 5.05 -16.77
N ILE A 142 -5.71 5.72 -15.67
CA ILE A 142 -5.51 7.16 -15.49
C ILE A 142 -4.01 7.49 -15.53
N PHE A 143 -3.17 6.65 -14.93
CA PHE A 143 -1.72 6.83 -14.95
C PHE A 143 -1.17 6.77 -16.39
N TRP A 144 -1.60 5.78 -17.18
CA TRP A 144 -1.26 5.65 -18.60
C TRP A 144 -1.67 6.87 -19.42
N LEU A 145 -2.90 7.35 -19.22
CA LEU A 145 -3.40 8.53 -19.92
C LEU A 145 -2.64 9.79 -19.48
N GLY A 146 -2.35 9.93 -18.19
CA GLY A 146 -1.58 11.04 -17.62
C GLY A 146 -0.16 11.14 -18.15
N LEU A 147 0.50 9.99 -18.39
CA LEU A 147 1.80 9.90 -19.08
C LEU A 147 1.71 10.42 -20.52
N ARG A 148 0.72 9.96 -21.30
CA ARG A 148 0.54 10.40 -22.69
C ARG A 148 0.18 11.87 -22.83
N GLN A 149 -0.61 12.41 -21.90
CA GLN A 149 -1.05 13.81 -21.91
C GLN A 149 -0.10 14.75 -21.16
N ARG A 150 1.03 14.26 -20.62
CA ARG A 150 1.98 15.03 -19.79
C ARG A 150 1.29 15.80 -18.65
N ARG A 151 0.28 15.19 -18.02
CA ARG A 151 -0.47 15.80 -16.92
C ARG A 151 -0.01 15.23 -15.57
N PRO A 152 0.92 15.90 -14.85
CA PRO A 152 1.49 15.37 -13.61
C PRO A 152 0.45 15.21 -12.49
N LEU A 153 -0.56 16.09 -12.44
CA LEU A 153 -1.65 15.99 -11.46
C LEU A 153 -2.50 14.73 -11.64
N ALA A 154 -2.79 14.34 -12.89
CA ALA A 154 -3.53 13.12 -13.18
C ALA A 154 -2.75 11.88 -12.75
N ARG A 155 -1.42 11.89 -12.94
CA ARG A 155 -0.53 10.82 -12.49
C ARG A 155 -0.45 10.73 -10.96
N ALA A 156 -0.31 11.88 -10.28
CA ALA A 156 -0.31 11.92 -8.83
C ALA A 156 -1.62 11.39 -8.24
N PHE A 157 -2.76 11.78 -8.82
CA PHE A 157 -4.08 11.25 -8.45
C PHE A 157 -4.19 9.74 -8.69
N ALA A 158 -3.72 9.26 -9.84
CA ALA A 158 -3.70 7.84 -10.16
C ALA A 158 -2.86 7.02 -9.18
N LEU A 159 -1.67 7.49 -8.81
CA LEU A 159 -0.83 6.85 -7.80
C LEU A 159 -1.49 6.86 -6.42
N LEU A 160 -2.15 7.97 -6.04
CA LEU A 160 -2.91 8.06 -4.80
C LEU A 160 -4.06 7.04 -4.78
N LEU A 161 -4.76 6.87 -5.91
CA LEU A 161 -5.83 5.89 -6.06
C LEU A 161 -5.29 4.45 -5.94
N GLN A 162 -4.14 4.15 -6.54
CA GLN A 162 -3.47 2.84 -6.40
C GLN A 162 -3.01 2.58 -4.95
N VAL A 163 -2.54 3.61 -4.23
CA VAL A 163 -2.23 3.50 -2.80
C VAL A 163 -3.49 3.27 -1.98
N GLY A 164 -4.59 3.98 -2.27
CA GLY A 164 -5.89 3.75 -1.65
C GLY A 164 -6.40 2.32 -1.84
N ALA A 165 -6.29 1.79 -3.06
CA ALA A 165 -6.61 0.40 -3.38
C ALA A 165 -5.74 -0.59 -2.59
N ALA A 166 -4.43 -0.32 -2.49
CA ALA A 166 -3.50 -1.14 -1.73
C ALA A 166 -3.82 -1.17 -0.23
N LEU A 167 -4.11 -0.01 0.37
CA LEU A 167 -4.50 0.09 1.77
C LEU A 167 -5.84 -0.61 2.04
N ALA A 168 -6.83 -0.40 1.17
CA ALA A 168 -8.12 -1.08 1.27
C ALA A 168 -7.97 -2.61 1.19
N PHE A 169 -7.15 -3.11 0.27
CA PHE A 169 -6.87 -4.53 0.14
C PHE A 169 -6.19 -5.09 1.40
N VAL A 170 -5.13 -4.43 1.89
CA VAL A 170 -4.40 -4.88 3.09
C VAL A 170 -5.27 -4.84 4.35
N SER A 171 -6.18 -3.86 4.46
CA SER A 171 -7.11 -3.77 5.59
C SER A 171 -8.17 -4.87 5.63
N GLY A 172 -8.38 -5.56 4.50
CA GLY A 172 -9.30 -6.70 4.40
C GLY A 172 -8.60 -8.06 4.37
N LEU A 173 -7.31 -8.12 4.73
CA LEU A 173 -6.58 -9.38 4.89
C LEU A 173 -6.77 -9.90 6.32
N ASP A 174 -7.20 -11.15 6.42
CA ASP A 174 -7.31 -11.88 7.69
C ASP A 174 -6.41 -13.12 7.66
N PHE A 175 -6.21 -13.77 8.80
CA PHE A 175 -5.52 -15.06 8.84
C PHE A 175 -6.48 -16.18 8.43
N GLY A 176 -6.05 -17.01 7.49
CA GLY A 176 -6.86 -18.12 6.97
C GLY A 176 -6.74 -19.39 7.82
N TYR A 177 -7.70 -20.31 7.62
CA TYR A 177 -7.67 -21.65 8.21
C TYR A 177 -7.07 -22.71 7.27
N ASP A 178 -7.38 -22.63 5.97
CA ASP A 178 -6.87 -23.53 4.90
C ASP A 178 -5.73 -22.89 4.07
N SER A 179 -5.39 -21.63 4.40
CA SER A 179 -4.35 -20.81 3.78
C SER A 179 -3.75 -19.91 4.85
N LEU A 180 -2.54 -19.37 4.62
CA LEU A 180 -1.92 -18.46 5.60
C LEU A 180 -2.74 -17.19 5.81
N LEU A 181 -3.30 -16.69 4.71
CA LEU A 181 -4.10 -15.47 4.69
C LEU A 181 -5.42 -15.75 3.97
N ASP A 182 -6.49 -15.17 4.49
CA ASP A 182 -7.78 -15.10 3.81
C ASP A 182 -7.91 -13.74 3.11
N GLY A 183 -8.43 -13.77 1.89
CA GLY A 183 -8.52 -12.60 1.02
C GLY A 183 -8.80 -12.97 -0.43
N SER A 184 -8.66 -12.01 -1.35
CA SER A 184 -8.89 -12.26 -2.78
C SER A 184 -7.57 -12.39 -3.55
N PRO A 185 -7.18 -13.61 -3.99
CA PRO A 185 -6.01 -13.80 -4.86
C PRO A 185 -6.11 -12.98 -6.15
N LEU A 186 -7.33 -12.86 -6.69
CA LEU A 186 -7.59 -12.04 -7.87
C LEU A 186 -7.35 -10.56 -7.61
N GLY A 187 -7.78 -10.03 -6.46
CA GLY A 187 -7.54 -8.64 -6.07
C GLY A 187 -6.04 -8.33 -5.92
N ALA A 188 -5.29 -9.24 -5.30
CA ALA A 188 -3.83 -9.15 -5.21
C ALA A 188 -3.17 -9.16 -6.60
N LEU A 189 -3.63 -10.03 -7.51
CA LEU A 189 -3.16 -10.09 -8.88
C LEU A 189 -3.45 -8.81 -9.66
N MET A 190 -4.67 -8.27 -9.59
CA MET A 190 -5.04 -7.04 -10.30
C MET A 190 -4.26 -5.85 -9.79
N LEU A 191 -4.08 -5.73 -8.47
CA LEU A 191 -3.31 -4.66 -7.85
C LEU A 191 -1.82 -4.76 -8.17
N GLY A 192 -1.24 -5.96 -8.08
CA GLY A 192 0.14 -6.23 -8.48
C GLY A 192 0.38 -5.91 -9.96
N ALA A 193 -0.51 -6.35 -10.84
CA ALA A 193 -0.44 -6.06 -12.27
C ALA A 193 -0.58 -4.56 -12.57
N ALA A 194 -1.49 -3.86 -11.89
CA ALA A 194 -1.69 -2.42 -12.04
C ALA A 194 -0.44 -1.61 -11.65
N LEU A 195 0.20 -1.96 -10.53
CA LEU A 195 1.43 -1.30 -10.06
C LEU A 195 2.63 -1.60 -10.96
N LEU A 196 2.78 -2.86 -11.41
CA LEU A 196 3.83 -3.25 -12.35
C LEU A 196 3.64 -2.60 -13.72
N PHE A 197 2.39 -2.41 -14.16
CA PHE A 197 2.07 -1.69 -15.38
C PHE A 197 2.45 -0.21 -15.28
N SER A 198 2.14 0.46 -14.15
CA SER A 198 2.60 1.83 -13.86
C SER A 198 4.12 1.93 -13.85
N TYR A 199 4.81 0.96 -13.24
CA TYR A 199 6.27 0.86 -13.25
C TYR A 199 6.84 0.73 -14.66
N TRP A 200 6.32 -0.21 -15.45
CA TRP A 200 6.81 -0.49 -16.80
C TRP A 200 6.64 0.72 -17.72
N GLN A 201 5.49 1.36 -17.69
CA GLN A 201 5.25 2.57 -18.47
C GLN A 201 6.18 3.73 -18.13
N SER A 202 6.37 3.99 -16.84
CA SER A 202 7.25 5.07 -16.38
C SER A 202 8.69 4.82 -16.81
N ARG A 203 9.07 3.54 -16.93
CA ARG A 203 10.37 3.13 -17.44
C ARG A 203 10.49 3.27 -18.97
N SER A 204 9.44 2.97 -19.71
CA SER A 204 9.42 3.10 -21.18
C SER A 204 9.41 4.55 -21.67
N MET A 205 8.97 5.51 -20.84
CA MET A 205 8.87 6.92 -21.18
C MET A 205 9.63 7.81 -20.18
N PRO A 206 10.98 7.73 -20.14
CA PRO A 206 11.77 8.46 -19.15
C PRO A 206 11.62 9.98 -19.27
N ASP A 207 11.51 10.52 -20.50
CA ASP A 207 11.41 11.97 -20.76
C ASP A 207 10.09 12.59 -20.29
N ALA A 208 9.06 11.77 -20.07
CA ALA A 208 7.78 12.24 -19.57
C ALA A 208 7.73 12.27 -18.04
N ALA A 209 8.59 11.49 -17.36
CA ALA A 209 8.53 11.28 -15.92
C ALA A 209 9.19 12.43 -15.14
N ASN A 210 8.59 12.83 -14.03
CA ASN A 210 9.17 13.86 -13.17
C ASN A 210 10.28 13.29 -12.28
N ALA A 211 11.17 14.14 -11.76
CA ALA A 211 12.25 13.75 -10.84
C ALA A 211 11.75 12.99 -9.59
N TRP A 212 10.57 13.35 -9.07
CA TRP A 212 9.94 12.66 -7.94
C TRP A 212 9.39 11.27 -8.32
N GLU A 213 8.94 11.08 -9.57
CA GLU A 213 8.45 9.79 -10.08
C GLU A 213 9.60 8.81 -10.26
N HIS A 214 10.78 9.28 -10.72
CA HIS A 214 11.99 8.44 -10.77
C HIS A 214 12.41 7.91 -9.41
N ARG A 215 12.24 8.70 -8.35
CA ARG A 215 12.52 8.26 -6.97
C ARG A 215 11.51 7.23 -6.47
N LEU A 216 10.25 7.32 -6.91
CA LEU A 216 9.18 6.36 -6.58
C LEU A 216 9.21 5.10 -7.43
N LEU A 217 9.85 5.13 -8.59
CA LEU A 217 9.92 4.03 -9.54
C LEU A 217 10.34 2.69 -8.91
N PRO A 218 11.44 2.58 -8.12
CA PRO A 218 11.79 1.30 -7.49
C PRO A 218 10.74 0.84 -6.48
N TRP A 219 10.10 1.77 -5.78
CA TRP A 219 9.04 1.46 -4.81
C TRP A 219 7.77 0.94 -5.47
N LEU A 220 7.39 1.47 -6.63
CA LEU A 220 6.26 0.96 -7.41
C LEU A 220 6.49 -0.47 -7.88
N GLY A 221 7.69 -0.76 -8.39
CA GLY A 221 8.08 -2.12 -8.78
C GLY A 221 8.06 -3.09 -7.59
N LEU A 222 8.63 -2.67 -6.45
CA LEU A 222 8.62 -3.46 -5.22
C LEU A 222 7.21 -3.70 -4.69
N ALA A 223 6.35 -2.68 -4.67
CA ALA A 223 4.96 -2.81 -4.23
C ALA A 223 4.19 -3.76 -5.15
N GLY A 224 4.34 -3.63 -6.46
CA GLY A 224 3.70 -4.53 -7.42
C GLY A 224 4.13 -5.99 -7.25
N LEU A 225 5.43 -6.24 -7.05
CA LEU A 225 5.95 -7.57 -6.74
C LEU A 225 5.47 -8.09 -5.38
N ALA A 226 5.40 -7.25 -4.35
CA ALA A 226 4.90 -7.64 -3.04
C ALA A 226 3.46 -8.15 -3.10
N PHE A 227 2.58 -7.48 -3.86
CA PHE A 227 1.21 -7.96 -4.07
C PHE A 227 1.15 -9.25 -4.91
N LEU A 228 2.05 -9.44 -5.88
CA LEU A 228 2.16 -10.74 -6.56
C LEU A 228 2.63 -11.85 -5.61
N TYR A 229 3.57 -11.56 -4.71
CA TYR A 229 4.04 -12.54 -3.73
C TYR A 229 2.96 -12.88 -2.71
N LEU A 230 2.03 -11.97 -2.43
CA LEU A 230 0.90 -12.22 -1.53
C LEU A 230 -0.08 -13.28 -2.07
N ILE A 231 -0.10 -13.53 -3.38
CA ILE A 231 -0.95 -14.57 -4.00
C ILE A 231 -0.64 -15.95 -3.42
N ALA A 232 0.62 -16.24 -3.10
CA ALA A 232 1.02 -17.53 -2.54
C ALA A 232 0.41 -17.82 -1.15
N PRO A 233 0.57 -16.96 -0.12
CA PRO A 233 -0.06 -17.17 1.19
C PRO A 233 -1.60 -17.08 1.16
N LEU A 234 -2.19 -16.46 0.14
CA LEU A 234 -3.64 -16.43 -0.09
C LEU A 234 -4.20 -17.76 -0.65
N LEU A 235 -3.36 -18.60 -1.27
CA LEU A 235 -3.77 -19.84 -1.93
C LEU A 235 -3.26 -21.09 -1.24
N PHE A 236 -2.15 -21.00 -0.51
CA PHE A 236 -1.44 -22.15 0.01
C PHE A 236 -1.11 -22.02 1.49
N GLU A 237 -1.06 -23.17 2.14
CA GLU A 237 -0.39 -23.38 3.43
C GLU A 237 1.11 -23.06 3.36
N ALA A 238 1.78 -22.99 4.51
CA ALA A 238 3.15 -22.50 4.59
C ALA A 238 4.18 -23.24 3.73
N PRO A 239 4.22 -24.59 3.69
CA PRO A 239 5.17 -25.28 2.81
C PRO A 239 4.88 -24.97 1.34
N GLY A 240 3.61 -24.87 0.94
CA GLY A 240 3.23 -24.48 -0.42
C GLY A 240 3.62 -23.03 -0.75
N THR A 241 3.45 -22.12 0.21
CA THR A 241 3.87 -20.72 0.10
C THR A 241 5.38 -20.59 -0.04
N ALA A 242 6.17 -21.35 0.73
CA ALA A 242 7.62 -21.36 0.63
C ALA A 242 8.11 -21.84 -0.75
N ILE A 243 7.50 -22.89 -1.31
CA ILE A 243 7.78 -23.38 -2.66
C ILE A 243 7.43 -22.31 -3.71
N ALA A 244 6.23 -21.73 -3.61
CA ALA A 244 5.76 -20.70 -4.53
C ALA A 244 6.66 -19.45 -4.51
N TRP A 245 7.08 -19.00 -3.32
CA TRP A 245 8.04 -17.89 -3.18
C TRP A 245 9.44 -18.24 -3.70
N ALA A 246 9.90 -19.48 -3.56
CA ALA A 246 11.16 -19.92 -4.16
C ALA A 246 11.14 -19.79 -5.68
N LEU A 247 10.07 -20.30 -6.31
CA LEU A 247 9.86 -20.25 -7.77
C LEU A 247 9.61 -18.83 -8.27
N ALA A 248 8.73 -18.08 -7.60
CA ALA A 248 8.42 -16.70 -7.95
C ALA A 248 9.66 -15.81 -7.82
N GLY A 249 10.47 -15.98 -6.78
CA GLY A 249 11.74 -15.29 -6.62
C GLY A 249 12.71 -15.60 -7.77
N LEU A 250 12.81 -16.85 -8.22
CA LEU A 250 13.66 -17.22 -9.36
C LEU A 250 13.16 -16.58 -10.66
N ALA A 251 11.85 -16.59 -10.89
CA ALA A 251 11.24 -15.91 -12.03
C ALA A 251 11.50 -14.39 -12.00
N THR A 252 11.29 -13.75 -10.86
CA THR A 252 11.56 -12.31 -10.68
C THR A 252 13.04 -11.99 -10.87
N LEU A 253 13.95 -12.87 -10.44
CA LEU A 253 15.38 -12.70 -10.65
C LEU A 253 15.72 -12.71 -12.14
N LEU A 254 15.21 -13.69 -12.89
CA LEU A 254 15.43 -13.78 -14.35
C LEU A 254 14.93 -12.53 -15.06
N VAL A 255 13.73 -12.05 -14.69
CA VAL A 255 13.18 -10.81 -15.22
C VAL A 255 14.04 -9.61 -14.81
N GLY A 256 14.41 -9.51 -13.54
CA GLY A 256 15.22 -8.43 -12.97
C GLY A 256 16.58 -8.28 -13.65
N LEU A 257 17.25 -9.40 -13.95
CA LEU A 257 18.49 -9.44 -14.72
C LEU A 257 18.26 -9.03 -16.18
N ARG A 258 17.21 -9.52 -16.84
CA ARG A 258 16.89 -9.13 -18.23
C ARG A 258 16.57 -7.66 -18.39
N ILE A 259 15.88 -7.07 -17.42
CA ILE A 259 15.55 -5.65 -17.42
C ILE A 259 16.60 -4.82 -16.69
N ALA A 260 17.75 -5.36 -16.26
CA ALA A 260 18.77 -4.63 -15.49
C ALA A 260 18.18 -3.75 -14.35
N ALA A 261 17.21 -4.27 -13.60
CA ALA A 261 16.61 -3.58 -12.46
C ALA A 261 17.14 -4.17 -11.13
N PRO A 262 18.04 -3.47 -10.42
CA PRO A 262 18.62 -4.00 -9.19
C PRO A 262 17.56 -4.21 -8.09
N SER A 263 16.51 -3.38 -8.04
CA SER A 263 15.40 -3.55 -7.09
C SER A 263 14.69 -4.90 -7.24
N PHE A 264 14.55 -5.41 -8.46
CA PHE A 264 13.92 -6.71 -8.72
C PHE A 264 14.82 -7.86 -8.25
N VAL A 265 16.13 -7.75 -8.49
CA VAL A 265 17.13 -8.72 -8.00
C VAL A 265 17.12 -8.80 -6.47
N TYR A 266 17.11 -7.64 -5.79
CA TYR A 266 17.02 -7.62 -4.32
C TYR A 266 15.71 -8.22 -3.81
N SER A 267 14.58 -7.90 -4.45
CA SER A 267 13.28 -8.45 -4.07
C SER A 267 13.19 -9.97 -4.25
N ALA A 268 13.86 -10.51 -5.28
CA ALA A 268 13.91 -11.93 -5.56
C ALA A 268 14.64 -12.70 -4.47
N PHE A 269 15.82 -12.23 -4.05
CA PHE A 269 16.53 -12.85 -2.94
C PHE A 269 15.80 -12.65 -1.61
N ALA A 270 15.20 -11.47 -1.39
CA ALA A 270 14.43 -11.21 -0.18
C ALA A 270 13.24 -12.17 -0.04
N VAL A 271 12.45 -12.39 -1.10
CA VAL A 271 11.29 -13.30 -1.04
C VAL A 271 11.71 -14.76 -0.86
N GLN A 272 12.82 -15.19 -1.49
CA GLN A 272 13.34 -16.55 -1.30
C GLN A 272 13.82 -16.80 0.14
N LEU A 273 14.51 -15.81 0.73
CA LEU A 273 14.94 -15.88 2.13
C LEU A 273 13.74 -15.83 3.08
N LEU A 274 12.73 -15.00 2.80
CA LEU A 274 11.48 -14.99 3.57
C LEU A 274 10.75 -16.35 3.48
N GLY A 275 10.74 -16.99 2.32
CA GLY A 275 10.18 -18.35 2.17
C GLY A 275 10.93 -19.39 2.99
N GLY A 276 12.27 -19.31 3.02
CA GLY A 276 13.08 -20.13 3.90
C GLY A 276 12.79 -19.89 5.38
N LEU A 277 12.73 -18.63 5.80
CA LEU A 277 12.42 -18.27 7.20
C LEU A 277 11.02 -18.72 7.62
N LEU A 278 10.04 -18.57 6.74
CA LEU A 278 8.67 -19.03 6.96
C LEU A 278 8.62 -20.55 7.15
N PHE A 279 9.33 -21.28 6.30
CA PHE A 279 9.44 -22.74 6.41
C PHE A 279 10.10 -23.18 7.72
N LEU A 280 11.23 -22.56 8.11
CA LEU A 280 11.92 -22.86 9.36
C LEU A 280 11.08 -22.46 10.60
N GLY A 281 10.37 -21.34 10.52
CA GLY A 281 9.49 -20.87 11.59
C GLY A 281 8.34 -21.85 11.84
N GLN A 282 7.73 -22.36 10.77
CA GLN A 282 6.71 -23.39 10.88
C GLN A 282 7.26 -24.69 11.46
N MET A 283 8.42 -25.14 10.96
CA MET A 283 9.10 -26.33 11.46
C MET A 283 9.40 -26.25 12.97
N ALA A 284 9.84 -25.07 13.43
CA ALA A 284 10.06 -24.80 14.85
C ALA A 284 8.76 -24.83 15.64
N LEU A 285 7.68 -24.24 15.11
CA LEU A 285 6.36 -24.27 15.72
C LEU A 285 5.86 -25.71 15.90
N ASP A 286 5.92 -26.52 14.84
CA ASP A 286 5.48 -27.92 14.87
C ASP A 286 6.24 -28.71 15.95
N SER A 287 7.57 -28.52 16.04
CA SER A 287 8.40 -29.13 17.09
C SER A 287 8.01 -28.73 18.51
N LEU A 288 7.58 -27.48 18.71
CA LEU A 288 7.14 -26.97 20.01
C LEU A 288 5.79 -27.55 20.41
N PHE A 289 4.90 -27.78 19.44
CA PHE A 289 3.58 -28.40 19.64
C PHE A 289 3.61 -29.93 19.64
N GLY A 290 4.79 -30.54 19.82
CA GLY A 290 4.96 -32.00 19.97
C GLY A 290 4.79 -32.79 18.67
N HIS A 291 4.61 -32.12 17.53
CA HIS A 291 4.71 -32.75 16.23
C HIS A 291 6.20 -32.84 15.89
N GLY A 292 6.70 -33.99 15.43
CA GLY A 292 8.12 -34.08 15.03
C GLY A 292 8.44 -32.98 14.01
N GLY A 293 9.50 -32.19 14.22
CA GLY A 293 9.86 -31.08 13.31
C GLY A 293 10.07 -31.51 11.85
N PHE A 294 10.23 -32.80 11.58
CA PHE A 294 10.34 -33.38 10.25
C PHE A 294 9.06 -34.07 9.75
N SER A 295 7.92 -33.85 10.42
CA SER A 295 6.63 -34.50 10.14
C SER A 295 6.05 -34.15 8.76
N ALA A 296 6.48 -33.05 8.14
CA ALA A 296 6.10 -32.67 6.78
C ALA A 296 6.56 -33.67 5.69
N GLY A 297 7.48 -34.59 6.02
CA GLY A 297 7.91 -35.68 5.15
C GLY A 297 8.34 -35.21 3.75
N TRP A 298 7.78 -35.82 2.71
CA TRP A 298 8.09 -35.50 1.31
C TRP A 298 7.81 -34.05 0.91
N PHE A 299 6.78 -33.41 1.48
CA PHE A 299 6.49 -32.00 1.22
C PHE A 299 7.55 -31.07 1.84
N GLY A 300 8.06 -31.42 3.03
CA GLY A 300 9.17 -30.71 3.66
C GLY A 300 10.46 -30.83 2.86
N LEU A 301 10.76 -32.02 2.31
CA LEU A 301 11.89 -32.22 1.40
C LEU A 301 11.76 -31.36 0.14
N LEU A 302 10.57 -31.33 -0.47
CA LEU A 302 10.33 -30.56 -1.70
C LEU A 302 10.46 -29.05 -1.43
N ALA A 303 9.89 -28.55 -0.33
CA ALA A 303 10.00 -27.16 0.06
C ALA A 303 11.46 -26.75 0.33
N ALA A 304 12.17 -27.50 1.17
CA ALA A 304 13.56 -27.21 1.50
C ALA A 304 14.49 -27.31 0.28
N SER A 305 14.30 -28.32 -0.58
CA SER A 305 15.08 -28.45 -1.82
C SER A 305 14.77 -27.36 -2.84
N MET A 306 13.52 -26.94 -3.01
CA MET A 306 13.17 -25.87 -3.95
C MET A 306 13.70 -24.50 -3.49
N VAL A 307 13.60 -24.19 -2.20
CA VAL A 307 14.21 -22.98 -1.61
C VAL A 307 15.73 -23.03 -1.77
N GLY A 308 16.35 -24.16 -1.41
CA GLY A 308 17.80 -24.35 -1.49
C GLY A 308 18.33 -24.21 -2.92
N LEU A 309 17.77 -24.98 -3.86
CA LEU A 309 18.14 -24.91 -5.28
C LEU A 309 17.81 -23.55 -5.89
N GLY A 310 16.71 -22.92 -5.49
CA GLY A 310 16.33 -21.57 -5.93
C GLY A 310 17.35 -20.51 -5.55
N LEU A 311 17.84 -20.53 -4.30
CA LEU A 311 18.88 -19.62 -3.82
C LEU A 311 20.23 -19.87 -4.51
N ILE A 312 20.63 -21.14 -4.70
CA ILE A 312 21.88 -21.49 -5.39
C ILE A 312 21.81 -21.09 -6.87
N ALA A 313 20.74 -21.47 -7.58
CA ALA A 313 20.54 -21.10 -8.98
C ALA A 313 20.49 -19.59 -9.14
N GLY A 314 19.79 -18.90 -8.22
CA GLY A 314 19.71 -17.45 -8.23
C GLY A 314 21.06 -16.78 -8.04
N MET A 315 21.87 -17.27 -7.10
CA MET A 315 23.24 -16.80 -6.89
C MET A 315 24.11 -17.02 -8.14
N LEU A 316 24.06 -18.21 -8.75
CA LEU A 316 24.84 -18.54 -9.95
C LEU A 316 24.46 -17.66 -11.15
N LEU A 317 23.18 -17.35 -11.31
CA LEU A 317 22.68 -16.46 -12.36
C LEU A 317 23.10 -15.00 -12.10
N ALA A 318 22.98 -14.54 -10.85
CA ALA A 318 23.40 -13.18 -10.48
C ALA A 318 24.92 -12.97 -10.55
N ALA A 319 25.72 -13.99 -10.23
CA ALA A 319 27.17 -13.92 -10.30
C ALA A 319 27.74 -13.85 -11.73
N ARG A 320 26.93 -14.18 -12.75
CA ARG A 320 27.29 -14.02 -14.18
C ARG A 320 27.16 -12.57 -14.66
N ASP A 321 26.43 -11.72 -13.94
CA ASP A 321 26.23 -10.34 -14.31
C ASP A 321 27.48 -9.49 -13.96
N PRO A 322 28.11 -8.80 -14.94
CA PRO A 322 29.31 -8.00 -14.70
C PRO A 322 29.09 -6.88 -13.66
N GLN A 323 27.89 -6.28 -13.60
CA GLN A 323 27.62 -5.19 -12.66
C GLN A 323 27.64 -5.64 -11.19
N ILE A 324 27.22 -6.89 -10.95
CA ILE A 324 27.15 -7.48 -9.60
C ILE A 324 28.54 -7.96 -9.17
N ARG A 325 29.34 -8.45 -10.12
CA ARG A 325 30.69 -8.96 -9.89
C ARG A 325 31.69 -7.88 -9.47
N GLU A 326 31.52 -6.65 -9.94
CA GLU A 326 32.42 -5.54 -9.56
C GLU A 326 32.24 -5.08 -8.11
N ASN A 327 31.07 -5.34 -7.51
CA ASN A 327 30.74 -4.85 -6.19
C ASN A 327 31.01 -5.89 -5.09
N ARG A 328 32.10 -5.69 -4.33
CA ARG A 328 32.52 -6.58 -3.23
C ARG A 328 31.43 -6.84 -2.18
N ARG A 329 30.55 -5.88 -1.88
CA ARG A 329 29.47 -6.06 -0.90
C ARG A 329 28.40 -7.02 -1.42
N LEU A 330 28.04 -6.91 -2.69
CA LEU A 330 27.09 -7.80 -3.35
C LEU A 330 27.64 -9.23 -3.45
N LEU A 331 28.93 -9.38 -3.77
CA LEU A 331 29.59 -10.69 -3.75
C LEU A 331 29.55 -11.34 -2.36
N GLY A 332 29.79 -10.58 -1.30
CA GLY A 332 29.66 -11.07 0.08
C GLY A 332 28.23 -11.50 0.41
N ALA A 333 27.24 -10.72 0.00
CA ALA A 333 25.82 -11.07 0.18
C ALA A 333 25.43 -12.32 -0.61
N LEU A 334 25.89 -12.46 -1.85
CA LEU A 334 25.66 -13.65 -2.68
C LEU A 334 26.31 -14.90 -2.08
N LEU A 335 27.47 -14.77 -1.46
CA LEU A 335 28.11 -15.86 -0.73
C LEU A 335 27.26 -16.33 0.45
N LEU A 336 26.71 -15.39 1.23
CA LEU A 336 25.79 -15.72 2.33
C LEU A 336 24.54 -16.42 1.80
N VAL A 337 23.95 -15.93 0.71
CA VAL A 337 22.80 -16.56 0.03
C VAL A 337 23.11 -17.99 -0.41
N LEU A 338 24.30 -18.22 -0.97
CA LEU A 338 24.78 -19.56 -1.35
C LEU A 338 24.86 -20.49 -0.14
N LEU A 339 25.43 -20.02 0.98
CA LEU A 339 25.51 -20.81 2.21
C LEU A 339 24.13 -21.16 2.75
N VAL A 340 23.19 -20.20 2.76
CA VAL A 340 21.81 -20.45 3.16
C VAL A 340 21.17 -21.51 2.26
N GLY A 341 21.33 -21.39 0.94
CA GLY A 341 20.82 -22.39 -0.01
C GLY A 341 21.38 -23.79 0.25
N LEU A 342 22.67 -23.88 0.58
CA LEU A 342 23.35 -25.14 0.88
C LEU A 342 22.89 -25.76 2.21
N VAL A 343 22.61 -24.93 3.22
CA VAL A 343 21.98 -25.38 4.48
C VAL A 343 20.61 -26.00 4.19
N PHE A 344 19.77 -25.34 3.39
CA PHE A 344 18.44 -25.86 3.04
C PHE A 344 18.50 -27.21 2.29
N ILE A 345 19.46 -27.38 1.37
CA ILE A 345 19.64 -28.66 0.67
C ILE A 345 20.04 -29.78 1.65
N ASN A 346 20.95 -29.51 2.58
CA ASN A 346 21.36 -30.52 3.56
C ASN A 346 20.26 -30.81 4.59
N LEU A 347 19.45 -29.82 4.93
CA LEU A 347 18.27 -29.97 5.78
C LEU A 347 17.19 -30.83 5.10
N ALA A 348 17.01 -30.70 3.78
CA ALA A 348 15.98 -31.43 3.02
C ALA A 348 16.07 -32.96 3.19
N VAL A 349 17.29 -33.49 3.33
CA VAL A 349 17.59 -34.92 3.49
C VAL A 349 16.98 -35.49 4.78
N LEU A 350 16.93 -34.69 5.86
CA LEU A 350 16.40 -35.11 7.16
C LEU A 350 14.89 -35.33 7.19
N PHE A 351 14.15 -34.80 6.22
CA PHE A 351 12.69 -34.99 6.16
C PHE A 351 12.27 -36.41 5.75
N VAL A 352 13.16 -37.16 5.07
CA VAL A 352 12.86 -38.50 4.56
C VAL A 352 13.80 -39.56 5.14
N LEU A 353 15.04 -39.18 5.46
CA LEU A 353 16.06 -40.13 5.90
C LEU A 353 16.27 -40.10 7.42
N PRO A 354 16.51 -41.27 8.04
CA PRO A 354 16.94 -41.34 9.43
C PRO A 354 18.25 -40.58 9.65
N TRP A 355 18.43 -40.04 10.87
CA TRP A 355 19.59 -39.24 11.27
C TRP A 355 20.94 -39.84 10.85
N VAL A 356 21.13 -41.15 11.05
CA VAL A 356 22.39 -41.85 10.72
C VAL A 356 22.68 -41.84 9.21
N VAL A 357 21.64 -42.06 8.38
CA VAL A 357 21.79 -42.06 6.92
C VAL A 357 21.99 -40.63 6.42
N ALA A 358 21.30 -39.65 7.01
CA ALA A 358 21.51 -38.24 6.70
C ALA A 358 22.93 -37.78 7.05
N ALA A 359 23.49 -38.21 8.19
CA ALA A 359 24.86 -37.91 8.59
C ALA A 359 25.89 -38.47 7.60
N ALA A 360 25.67 -39.67 7.05
CA ALA A 360 26.51 -40.21 5.98
C ALA A 360 26.45 -39.35 4.71
N VAL A 361 25.25 -38.89 4.32
CA VAL A 361 25.06 -37.97 3.19
C VAL A 361 25.77 -36.65 3.43
N TRP A 362 25.72 -36.10 4.65
CA TRP A 362 26.46 -34.89 5.03
C TRP A 362 27.97 -35.06 4.99
N GLY A 363 28.49 -36.23 5.38
CA GLY A 363 29.91 -36.54 5.25
C GLY A 363 30.35 -36.52 3.78
N GLY A 364 29.57 -37.15 2.90
CA GLY A 364 29.83 -37.17 1.45
C GLY A 364 29.68 -35.79 0.78
N SER A 365 28.59 -35.07 1.08
CA SER A 365 28.35 -33.72 0.54
C SER A 365 29.40 -32.74 1.05
N GLY A 366 29.77 -32.81 2.33
CA GLY A 366 30.84 -32.03 2.94
C GLY A 366 32.15 -32.20 2.19
N LEU A 367 32.59 -33.43 1.95
CA LEU A 367 33.84 -33.71 1.21
C LEU A 367 33.84 -33.10 -0.21
N LEU A 368 32.70 -33.15 -0.90
CA LEU A 368 32.53 -32.56 -2.23
C LEU A 368 32.58 -31.03 -2.18
N ILE A 369 31.93 -30.42 -1.18
CA ILE A 369 31.96 -28.98 -0.94
C ILE A 369 33.38 -28.53 -0.55
N LEU A 370 34.12 -29.31 0.25
CA LEU A 370 35.52 -29.06 0.61
C LEU A 370 36.38 -28.95 -0.65
N TRP A 371 36.26 -29.95 -1.53
CA TRP A 371 37.00 -30.01 -2.78
C TRP A 371 36.69 -28.79 -3.66
N LEU A 372 35.40 -28.45 -3.79
CA LEU A 372 34.96 -27.28 -4.54
C LEU A 372 35.46 -25.96 -3.91
N ALA A 373 35.46 -25.87 -2.58
CA ALA A 373 35.91 -24.70 -1.84
C ALA A 373 37.41 -24.46 -1.98
N LEU A 374 38.21 -25.54 -1.98
CA LEU A 374 39.65 -25.48 -2.26
C LEU A 374 39.93 -25.09 -3.71
N TYR A 375 39.14 -25.63 -4.64
CA TYR A 375 39.28 -25.32 -6.07
C TYR A 375 38.95 -23.85 -6.40
N PHE A 376 37.91 -23.28 -5.78
CA PHE A 376 37.49 -21.89 -5.99
C PHE A 376 38.04 -20.88 -4.97
N GLY A 377 38.85 -21.31 -3.99
CA GLY A 377 39.45 -20.44 -2.96
C GLY A 377 38.45 -19.80 -2.00
N GLN A 378 37.29 -20.42 -1.77
CA GLN A 378 36.16 -19.85 -1.01
C GLN A 378 36.23 -20.24 0.47
N ARG A 379 36.65 -19.31 1.35
CA ARG A 379 36.83 -19.57 2.79
C ARG A 379 35.55 -19.99 3.53
N ALA A 380 34.39 -19.48 3.12
CA ALA A 380 33.14 -19.80 3.82
C ALA A 380 32.60 -21.19 3.45
N ALA A 381 32.73 -21.60 2.19
CA ALA A 381 32.39 -22.96 1.76
C ALA A 381 33.31 -24.00 2.43
N PHE A 382 34.58 -23.65 2.64
CA PHE A 382 35.53 -24.47 3.40
C PHE A 382 35.11 -24.68 4.86
N LEU A 383 34.77 -23.58 5.57
CA LEU A 383 34.30 -23.68 6.97
C LEU A 383 32.99 -24.46 7.08
N PHE A 384 32.05 -24.24 6.16
CA PHE A 384 30.79 -24.96 6.12
C PHE A 384 30.99 -26.48 5.91
N SER A 385 31.87 -26.85 4.98
CA SER A 385 32.26 -28.24 4.76
C SER A 385 32.84 -28.89 6.01
N LEU A 386 33.71 -28.18 6.72
CA LEU A 386 34.35 -28.71 7.93
C LEU A 386 33.32 -28.93 9.05
N LEU A 387 32.36 -28.02 9.20
CA LEU A 387 31.22 -28.22 10.11
C LEU A 387 30.39 -29.46 9.73
N LEU A 388 30.05 -29.65 8.45
CA LEU A 388 29.32 -30.84 8.00
C LEU A 388 30.08 -32.13 8.32
N GLN A 389 31.41 -32.15 8.16
CA GLN A 389 32.24 -33.31 8.50
C GLN A 389 32.28 -33.59 10.01
N VAL A 390 32.33 -32.55 10.84
CA VAL A 390 32.25 -32.70 12.30
C VAL A 390 30.89 -33.26 12.72
N PHE A 391 29.79 -32.73 12.18
CA PHE A 391 28.44 -33.25 12.46
C PHE A 391 28.26 -34.69 11.97
N ALA A 392 28.78 -35.03 10.79
CA ALA A 392 28.77 -36.40 10.29
C ALA A 392 29.58 -37.34 11.20
N GLY A 393 30.74 -36.91 11.67
CA GLY A 393 31.61 -37.68 12.57
C GLY A 393 31.07 -37.83 13.99
N LEU A 394 30.24 -36.91 14.49
CA LEU A 394 29.59 -37.02 15.81
C LEU A 394 28.38 -37.95 15.82
N ALA A 395 27.84 -38.30 14.63
CA ALA A 395 26.65 -39.14 14.50
C ALA A 395 26.97 -40.65 14.47
N PHE A 396 28.24 -41.00 14.30
CA PHE A 396 28.78 -42.37 14.35
C PHE A 396 29.70 -42.52 15.57
#